data_AF-A0A2S2PMG6-F1
#
_entry.id   AF-A0A2S2PMG6-F1
#
_cell.length_a   1.000
_cell.length_b   1.000
_cell.length_c   1.000
_cell.angle_alpha   90.00
_cell.angle_beta   90.00
_cell.angle_gamma   90.00
#
_symmetry.space_group_name_H-M   'P 1'
#
loop_
_entity.id
_entity.type
_entity.pdbx_description
1 polymer ?
#
loop_
_entity_poly.entity_id
_entity_poly.type
_entity_poly.pdbx_seq_one_letter_code
_entity_poly.pdbx_strand_id
1 'polypeptide(L)'
;MKVNKKILQNELMAQHNKVITLKDIHNLALTNSPKLDALKSLVESFKNKQGVTLEILKNNNNELKAIFYQDDEMKRIFALCPEVLFVDAIYKVNDLRLPLYVFLGLYNLHLCCNLL
;
A
#
# COMPACT_ATOMS: atom_id res chain seq x y z
N MET A 1 28.43 3.72 1.60
CA MET A 1 29.04 3.24 2.85
C MET A 1 27.94 3.06 3.89
N LYS A 2 27.68 1.84 4.38
CA LYS A 2 26.55 1.55 5.28
C LYS A 2 27.04 1.68 6.73
N VAL A 3 26.71 2.77 7.40
CA VAL A 3 27.13 3.03 8.80
C VAL A 3 26.46 2.04 9.75
N ASN A 4 27.21 1.56 10.74
CA ASN A 4 26.68 0.70 11.80
C ASN A 4 25.75 1.51 12.73
N LYS A 5 24.47 1.15 12.76
CA LYS A 5 23.43 1.90 13.50
C LYS A 5 23.69 2.00 15.00
N LYS A 6 24.39 1.03 15.61
CA LYS A 6 24.72 1.07 17.05
C LYS A 6 25.80 2.09 17.37
N ILE A 7 26.79 2.23 16.48
CA ILE A 7 27.87 3.20 16.65
C ILE A 7 27.29 4.62 16.57
N LEU A 8 26.48 4.86 15.54
CA LEU A 8 25.77 6.14 15.35
C LEU A 8 24.85 6.46 16.55
N GLN A 9 24.17 5.46 17.11
CA GLN A 9 23.34 5.64 18.31
C GLN A 9 24.15 6.14 19.49
N ASN A 10 25.29 5.50 19.77
CA ASN A 10 26.14 5.84 20.90
C ASN A 10 26.71 7.26 20.76
N GLU A 11 27.15 7.65 19.56
CA GLU A 11 27.65 9.00 19.29
C GLU A 11 26.57 10.07 19.48
N LEU A 12 25.37 9.84 18.94
CA LEU A 12 24.26 10.79 19.07
C LEU A 12 23.76 10.91 20.52
N MET A 13 23.73 9.80 21.27
CA MET A 13 23.39 9.83 22.70
C MET A 13 24.44 10.61 23.51
N ALA A 14 25.72 10.42 23.21
CA ALA A 14 26.82 11.13 23.86
C ALA A 14 26.82 12.64 23.55
N GLN A 15 26.49 13.04 22.31
CA GLN A 15 26.47 14.44 21.89
C GLN A 15 25.24 15.21 22.38
N HIS A 16 24.07 14.58 22.40
CA HIS A 16 22.80 15.27 22.62
C HIS A 16 22.18 15.03 24.00
N ASN A 17 22.80 14.20 24.85
CA ASN A 17 22.31 13.82 26.17
C ASN A 17 20.82 13.42 26.18
N LYS A 18 20.40 12.72 25.12
CA LYS A 18 19.04 12.24 24.91
C LYS A 18 19.06 10.73 24.75
N VAL A 19 18.04 10.06 25.25
CA VAL A 19 17.82 8.63 24.98
C VAL A 19 17.35 8.52 23.54
N ILE A 20 18.22 8.03 22.66
CA ILE A 20 17.93 7.82 21.23
C ILE A 20 17.81 6.33 21.02
N THR A 21 16.70 5.90 20.43
CA THR A 21 16.47 4.49 20.12
C THR A 21 16.97 4.15 18.71
N LEU A 22 17.25 2.87 18.45
CA LEU A 22 17.52 2.40 17.09
C LEU A 22 16.33 2.64 16.14
N LYS A 23 15.11 2.77 16.68
CA LYS A 23 13.90 3.13 15.91
C LYS A 23 13.99 4.57 15.43
N ASP A 24 14.50 5.50 16.23
CA ASP A 24 14.68 6.91 15.85
C ASP A 24 15.68 7.06 14.72
N ILE A 25 16.81 6.35 14.79
CA ILE A 25 17.82 6.32 13.71
C ILE A 25 17.26 5.70 12.43
N HIS A 26 16.44 4.66 12.57
CA HIS A 26 15.77 4.06 11.43
C HIS A 26 14.76 5.00 10.79
N ASN A 27 13.99 5.74 11.60
CA ASN A 27 13.03 6.73 11.13
C ASN A 27 13.70 7.93 10.46
N LEU A 28 14.87 8.37 10.97
CA LEU A 28 15.67 9.43 10.36
C LEU A 28 16.16 9.06 8.94
N ALA A 29 16.45 7.77 8.71
CA ALA A 29 16.77 7.29 7.37
C ALA A 29 15.54 7.31 6.43
N LEU A 30 14.33 7.21 6.97
CA LEU A 30 13.08 7.24 6.21
C LEU A 30 12.63 8.68 5.88
N THR A 31 12.98 9.68 6.71
CA THR A 31 12.61 11.09 6.48
C THR A 31 13.29 11.72 5.26
N ASN A 32 14.38 11.13 4.76
CA ASN A 32 15.08 11.59 3.54
C ASN A 32 14.60 10.89 2.26
N SER A 33 13.56 10.06 2.32
CA SER A 33 13.00 9.44 1.12
C SER A 33 12.07 10.43 0.40
N PRO A 34 12.27 10.73 -0.89
CA PRO A 34 11.37 11.58 -1.66
C PRO A 34 10.09 10.78 -1.91
N LYS A 35 9.12 10.90 -1.00
CA LYS A 35 7.83 10.20 -1.10
C LYS A 35 6.62 11.13 -1.01
N LEU A 36 6.81 12.44 -1.23
CA LEU A 36 5.69 13.38 -1.18
C LEU A 36 4.65 13.12 -2.29
N ASP A 37 5.06 12.50 -3.41
CA ASP A 37 4.18 12.35 -4.58
C ASP A 37 4.00 10.91 -5.09
N ALA A 38 4.53 9.88 -4.41
CA ALA A 38 4.43 8.50 -4.90
C ALA A 38 2.97 8.03 -5.11
N LEU A 39 2.06 8.46 -4.23
CA LEU A 39 0.63 8.20 -4.38
C LEU A 39 0.03 8.95 -5.59
N LYS A 40 0.44 10.21 -5.80
CA LYS A 40 -0.05 11.01 -6.94
C LYS A 40 0.41 10.40 -8.26
N SER A 41 1.70 10.04 -8.36
CA SER A 41 2.25 9.38 -9.55
C SER A 41 1.57 8.04 -9.83
N LEU A 42 1.24 7.26 -8.79
CA LEU A 42 0.48 6.02 -8.94
C LEU A 42 -0.93 6.28 -9.49
N VAL A 43 -1.65 7.23 -8.90
CA VAL A 43 -3.00 7.63 -9.34
C VAL A 43 -2.99 8.12 -10.78
N GLU A 44 -2.01 8.94 -11.17
CA GLU A 44 -1.85 9.41 -12.55
C GLU A 44 -1.60 8.25 -13.52
N SER A 45 -0.75 7.29 -13.15
CA SER A 45 -0.50 6.11 -13.97
C SER A 45 -1.75 5.27 -14.25
N PHE A 46 -2.73 5.27 -13.32
CA PHE A 46 -4.00 4.57 -13.50
C PHE A 46 -5.01 5.40 -14.29
N LYS A 47 -5.05 6.71 -14.10
CA LYS A 47 -5.94 7.61 -14.87
C LYS A 47 -5.66 7.59 -16.37
N ASN A 48 -4.40 7.40 -16.75
CA ASN A 48 -3.99 7.38 -18.15
C ASN A 48 -4.35 6.07 -18.88
N LYS A 49 -4.88 5.07 -18.18
CA LYS A 49 -5.32 3.81 -18.79
C LYS A 49 -6.78 3.94 -19.24
N GLN A 50 -7.03 3.67 -20.51
CA GLN A 50 -8.38 3.59 -21.05
C GLN A 50 -9.13 2.41 -20.42
N GLY A 51 -10.44 2.55 -20.20
CA GLY A 51 -11.28 1.48 -19.62
C GLY A 51 -11.19 1.33 -18.09
N VAL A 52 -10.33 2.10 -17.42
CA VAL A 52 -10.19 2.02 -15.95
C VAL A 52 -11.21 2.91 -15.24
N THR A 53 -11.82 2.37 -14.19
CA THR A 53 -12.54 3.12 -13.15
C THR A 53 -11.63 3.24 -11.93
N LEU A 54 -11.37 4.47 -11.49
CA LEU A 54 -10.57 4.77 -10.29
C LEU A 54 -11.34 5.75 -9.40
N GLU A 55 -11.57 5.38 -8.14
CA GLU A 55 -12.20 6.25 -7.15
C GLU A 55 -11.31 6.34 -5.90
N ILE A 56 -11.15 7.56 -5.38
CA ILE A 56 -10.32 7.82 -4.20
C ILE A 56 -11.22 8.37 -3.10
N LEU A 57 -11.43 7.57 -2.07
CA LEU A 57 -12.21 7.95 -0.90
C LEU A 57 -11.31 8.62 0.13
N LYS A 58 -11.72 9.80 0.57
CA LYS A 58 -11.05 10.56 1.63
C LYS A 58 -11.99 10.81 2.80
N ASN A 59 -11.44 11.03 3.98
CA ASN A 59 -12.21 11.48 5.13
C ASN A 59 -12.40 13.01 5.14
N ASN A 60 -13.11 13.53 6.16
CA ASN A 60 -13.37 14.95 6.33
C ASN A 60 -12.10 15.80 6.50
N ASN A 61 -10.99 15.18 6.91
CA ASN A 61 -9.69 15.84 7.08
C ASN A 61 -8.82 15.73 5.81
N ASN A 62 -9.40 15.32 4.67
CA ASN A 62 -8.71 15.09 3.40
C ASN A 62 -7.62 14.00 3.46
N GLU A 63 -7.69 13.10 4.44
CA GLU A 63 -6.80 11.96 4.57
C GLU A 63 -7.33 10.78 3.73
N LEU A 64 -6.42 10.03 3.11
CA LEU A 64 -6.76 8.88 2.27
C LEU A 64 -7.41 7.77 3.12
N LYS A 65 -8.62 7.34 2.74
CA LYS A 65 -9.34 6.25 3.39
C LYS A 65 -9.34 4.97 2.54
N ALA A 66 -9.63 5.08 1.25
CA ALA A 66 -9.65 3.94 0.34
C ALA A 66 -9.35 4.36 -1.10
N ILE A 67 -8.89 3.39 -1.90
CA ILE A 67 -8.75 3.52 -3.36
C ILE A 67 -9.49 2.34 -3.98
N PHE A 68 -10.48 2.63 -4.82
CA PHE A 68 -11.17 1.64 -5.63
C PHE A 68 -10.63 1.69 -7.04
N TYR A 69 -10.27 0.53 -7.58
CA TYR A 69 -9.73 0.39 -8.92
C TYR A 69 -10.42 -0.78 -9.62
N GLN A 70 -10.88 -0.57 -10.85
CA GLN A 70 -11.43 -1.61 -11.72
C GLN A 70 -10.98 -1.38 -13.16
N ASP A 71 -10.44 -2.39 -13.81
CA ASP A 71 -10.20 -2.39 -15.26
C ASP A 71 -11.35 -3.09 -16.02
N ASP A 72 -11.25 -3.14 -17.34
CA ASP A 72 -12.29 -3.73 -18.20
C ASP A 72 -12.47 -5.24 -17.98
N GLU A 73 -11.40 -5.97 -17.69
CA GLU A 73 -11.48 -7.41 -17.38
C GLU A 73 -12.24 -7.63 -16.07
N MET A 74 -11.93 -6.85 -15.02
CA MET A 74 -12.65 -6.88 -13.75
C MET A 74 -14.14 -6.57 -13.95
N LYS A 75 -14.47 -5.56 -14.77
CA LYS A 75 -15.87 -5.21 -15.10
C LYS A 75 -16.56 -6.33 -15.88
N ARG A 76 -15.89 -6.93 -16.86
CA ARG A 76 -16.44 -8.03 -17.65
C ARG A 76 -16.74 -9.23 -16.75
N ILE A 77 -15.80 -9.61 -15.90
CA ILE A 77 -15.96 -10.72 -14.96
C ILE A 77 -17.09 -10.43 -13.97
N PHE A 78 -17.21 -9.20 -13.46
CA PHE A 78 -18.32 -8.78 -12.60
C PHE A 78 -19.68 -8.97 -13.28
N ALA A 79 -19.81 -8.51 -14.52
CA ALA A 79 -21.05 -8.61 -15.28
C ALA A 79 -21.44 -10.06 -15.58
N LEU A 80 -20.46 -10.95 -15.77
CA LEU A 80 -20.69 -12.37 -16.03
C LEU A 80 -21.06 -13.17 -14.77
N CYS A 81 -20.58 -12.75 -13.59
CA CYS A 81 -20.73 -13.50 -12.35
C CYS A 81 -21.15 -12.60 -11.16
N PRO A 82 -22.34 -11.99 -11.18
CA PRO A 82 -22.75 -11.00 -10.16
C PRO A 82 -22.99 -11.59 -8.76
N GLU A 83 -23.08 -12.92 -8.62
CA GLU A 83 -23.56 -13.60 -7.41
C GLU A 83 -22.46 -14.01 -6.40
N VAL A 84 -21.16 -13.83 -6.71
CA VAL A 84 -20.08 -14.38 -5.87
C VAL A 84 -18.99 -13.38 -5.50
N LEU A 85 -18.88 -13.03 -4.22
CA LEU A 85 -17.88 -12.11 -3.68
C LEU A 85 -16.67 -12.87 -3.10
N PHE A 86 -15.50 -12.77 -3.73
CA PHE A 86 -14.23 -13.15 -3.07
C PHE A 86 -13.62 -11.91 -2.44
N VAL A 87 -13.18 -12.05 -1.21
CA VAL A 87 -12.47 -11.00 -0.49
C VAL A 87 -11.20 -11.64 0.05
N ASP A 88 -10.10 -11.49 -0.67
CA ASP A 88 -8.79 -11.76 -0.09
C ASP A 88 -8.27 -10.47 0.53
N ALA A 89 -7.88 -10.55 1.81
CA ALA A 89 -7.36 -9.42 2.57
C ALA A 89 -5.89 -9.66 2.87
N ILE A 90 -5.01 -9.09 2.02
CA ILE A 90 -3.57 -9.21 2.25
C ILE A 90 -3.16 -8.09 3.22
N TYR A 91 -2.74 -8.48 4.43
CA TYR A 91 -2.06 -7.56 5.33
C TYR A 91 -0.64 -7.33 4.81
N LYS A 92 -0.38 -6.12 4.33
CA LYS A 92 0.96 -5.69 3.92
C LYS A 92 1.34 -4.41 4.63
N VAL A 93 2.58 -4.33 5.05
CA VAL A 93 3.14 -3.13 5.68
C VAL A 93 3.92 -2.39 4.61
N ASN A 94 3.58 -1.12 4.34
CA ASN A 94 4.37 -0.31 3.41
C ASN A 94 5.71 0.13 4.03
N ASP A 95 6.61 0.73 3.26
CA ASP A 95 7.92 1.18 3.80
C ASP A 95 7.81 2.25 4.91
N LEU A 96 6.62 2.84 5.09
CA LEU A 96 6.31 3.77 6.18
C LEU A 96 5.70 3.09 7.40
N ARG A 97 5.67 1.74 7.41
CA ARG A 97 5.05 0.92 8.44
C ARG A 97 3.54 1.12 8.63
N LEU A 98 2.86 1.69 7.64
CA LEU A 98 1.41 1.81 7.65
C LEU A 98 0.79 0.48 7.19
N PRO A 99 -0.24 -0.01 7.91
CA PRO A 99 -0.96 -1.20 7.50
C PRO A 99 -1.76 -0.89 6.23
N LEU A 100 -1.53 -1.67 5.18
CA LEU A 100 -2.32 -1.70 3.96
C LEU A 100 -3.13 -2.99 3.94
N TYR A 101 -4.44 -2.85 3.77
CA TYR A 101 -5.34 -3.95 3.50
C TYR A 101 -5.69 -3.89 2.03
N VAL A 102 -5.16 -4.84 1.26
CA VAL A 102 -5.55 -5.00 -0.14
C VAL A 102 -6.69 -5.98 -0.16
N PHE A 103 -7.86 -5.52 -0.62
CA PHE A 103 -9.02 -6.37 -0.87
C PHE A 103 -9.06 -6.70 -2.36
N LEU A 104 -8.72 -7.93 -2.71
CA LEU A 104 -8.87 -8.41 -4.08
C LEU A 104 -10.23 -9.11 -4.23
N GLY A 105 -11.07 -8.55 -5.10
CA GLY A 105 -12.32 -9.17 -5.51
C GLY A 105 -12.23 -9.75 -6.92
N LEU A 106 -12.30 -11.07 -7.04
CA LEU A 106 -12.46 -11.81 -8.29
C LEU A 106 -13.69 -12.71 -8.17
N TYR A 107 -14.48 -12.91 -9.22
CA TYR A 107 -15.77 -13.61 -9.15
C TYR A 107 -15.66 -15.06 -9.68
N ASN A 108 -15.95 -16.03 -8.80
CA ASN A 108 -16.11 -17.51 -8.89
C ASN A 108 -14.95 -18.48 -9.23
N LEU A 109 -14.64 -19.31 -8.21
CA LEU A 109 -14.11 -20.68 -8.24
C LEU A 109 -15.27 -21.68 -8.14
N HIS A 110 -15.86 -22.07 -9.28
CA HIS A 110 -16.65 -23.30 -9.36
C HIS A 110 -16.59 -23.87 -10.78
N LEU A 111 -15.47 -24.51 -11.13
CA LEU A 111 -15.41 -25.71 -11.99
C LEU A 111 -13.96 -26.21 -12.04
N CYS A 112 -13.57 -27.07 -11.11
CA CYS A 112 -12.49 -28.06 -11.28
C CYS A 112 -12.63 -29.16 -10.22
N CYS A 113 -13.76 -29.87 -10.24
CA CYS A 113 -13.91 -31.17 -9.57
C CYS A 113 -14.82 -32.14 -10.34
N ASN A 114 -15.08 -31.89 -11.63
CA ASN A 114 -15.81 -32.85 -12.48
C ASN A 114 -15.31 -32.77 -13.93
N LEU A 115 -14.02 -33.05 -14.17
CA LEU A 115 -13.53 -33.67 -15.41
C LEU A 115 -12.01 -33.92 -15.28
N LEU A 116 -11.66 -35.03 -14.63
CA LEU A 116 -10.54 -35.94 -14.95
C LEU A 116 -10.62 -37.15 -14.01
#